data_AF-A0A920W0A9-F1
#
_entry.id   AF-A0A920W0A9-F1
#
_cell.length_a   1.000
_cell.length_b   1.000
_cell.length_c   1.000
_cell.angle_alpha   90.00
_cell.angle_beta   90.00
_cell.angle_gamma   90.00
#
_symmetry.space_group_name_H-M   'P 1'
#
loop_
_entity.id
_entity.type
_entity.pdbx_description
1 polymer ?
#
loop_
_entity_poly.entity_id
_entity_poly.type
_entity_poly.pdbx_seq_one_letter_code
_entity_poly.pdbx_strand_id
1 'polypeptide(L)'
;MKTFSRLKSSIALLVVAGQLQAQDANTDITYNGEAGRIINENCVVCHRDGGIGPMQFETYDQIRPWAPLIQLKVASLEMPPYAYDHGIGIQELQGDWRLEQEEIDTLVAWVNQGAPLGDPDSPLSPANLGDPDAWNFEAELGEPDAIIPSVPIDIPANGNDLWSTHYVPHGISSDRCIKAIQVKPVATPKLLCIMRIQTSTYSMKMVN
;
A
#
# COMPACT_ATOMS: atom_id res chain seq x y z
N MET A 1 93.52 14.40 14.91
CA MET A 1 92.88 15.27 13.92
C MET A 1 92.14 14.38 12.91
N LYS A 2 90.81 14.53 12.85
CA LYS A 2 89.83 13.98 11.87
C LYS A 2 89.48 12.47 11.92
N THR A 3 88.31 12.22 12.51
CA THR A 3 87.46 11.04 12.44
C THR A 3 86.80 10.90 11.06
N PHE A 4 86.68 9.68 10.53
CA PHE A 4 85.82 9.36 9.38
C PHE A 4 84.84 8.24 9.77
N SER A 5 83.61 8.64 10.12
CA SER A 5 82.48 7.73 10.29
C SER A 5 81.59 7.82 9.04
N ARG A 6 81.32 6.67 8.41
CA ARG A 6 80.54 6.56 7.18
C ARG A 6 79.05 6.75 7.47
N LEU A 7 78.46 7.79 6.88
CA LEU A 7 77.02 8.03 6.87
C LEU A 7 76.37 7.10 5.82
N LYS A 8 75.59 6.11 6.24
CA LYS A 8 74.66 5.39 5.34
C LYS A 8 73.29 6.02 5.48
N SER A 9 72.86 6.70 4.42
CA SER A 9 71.56 7.34 4.30
C SER A 9 70.50 6.25 4.03
N SER A 10 69.53 6.10 4.94
CA SER A 10 68.34 5.28 4.72
C SER A 10 67.20 6.19 4.28
N ILE A 11 66.81 6.07 3.00
CA ILE A 11 65.61 6.70 2.46
C ILE A 11 64.40 5.95 3.00
N ALA A 12 63.63 6.58 3.89
CA ALA A 12 62.35 6.08 4.35
C ALA A 12 61.28 6.40 3.29
N LEU A 13 60.77 5.36 2.62
CA LEU A 13 59.63 5.46 1.70
C LEU A 13 58.36 5.60 2.55
N LEU A 14 57.81 6.81 2.66
CA LEU A 14 56.47 7.01 3.24
C LEU A 14 55.41 6.47 2.27
N VAL A 15 54.85 5.32 2.59
CA VAL A 15 53.62 4.82 1.96
C VAL A 15 52.47 5.64 2.52
N VAL A 16 51.96 6.60 1.74
CA VAL A 16 50.69 7.27 2.02
C VAL A 16 49.59 6.25 1.77
N ALA A 17 49.06 5.66 2.84
CA ALA A 17 47.83 4.89 2.79
C ALA A 17 46.69 5.85 2.42
N GLY A 18 46.26 5.83 1.16
CA GLY A 18 45.03 6.49 0.74
C GLY A 18 43.87 5.87 1.50
N GLN A 19 43.25 6.64 2.39
CA GLN A 19 41.94 6.29 2.94
C GLN A 19 40.94 6.40 1.79
N LEU A 20 40.59 5.26 1.20
CA LEU A 20 39.36 5.11 0.46
C LEU A 20 38.23 5.33 1.46
N GLN A 21 37.71 6.55 1.52
CA GLN A 21 36.37 6.76 2.05
C GLN A 21 35.44 6.01 1.10
N ALA A 22 34.92 4.88 1.55
CA ALA A 22 33.70 4.35 0.99
C ALA A 22 32.69 5.49 1.07
N GLN A 23 32.26 6.01 -0.08
CA GLN A 23 31.02 6.76 -0.10
C GLN A 23 29.97 5.76 0.38
N ASP A 24 29.46 5.95 1.60
CA ASP A 24 28.15 5.45 1.93
C ASP A 24 27.25 5.98 0.83
N ALA A 25 26.87 5.10 -0.10
CA ALA A 25 25.72 5.32 -0.94
C ALA A 25 24.49 5.24 -0.03
N ASN A 26 24.36 6.23 0.85
CA ASN A 26 23.10 6.53 1.49
C ASN A 26 22.27 7.17 0.38
N THR A 27 21.76 6.32 -0.51
CA THR A 27 20.80 6.71 -1.52
C THR A 27 19.60 7.22 -0.75
N ASP A 28 19.43 8.54 -0.68
CA ASP A 28 18.31 9.14 0.03
C ASP A 28 17.02 8.49 -0.49
N ILE A 29 16.28 7.85 0.41
CA ILE A 29 15.00 7.25 0.06
C ILE A 29 14.04 8.42 -0.07
N THR A 30 13.36 8.54 -1.20
CA THR A 30 12.56 9.72 -1.52
C THR A 30 11.17 9.34 -1.99
N TYR A 31 10.24 10.29 -1.88
CA TYR A 31 8.88 10.12 -2.38
C TYR A 31 8.88 9.93 -3.90
N ASN A 32 9.62 10.73 -4.67
CA ASN A 32 9.75 10.58 -6.12
C ASN A 32 10.62 9.37 -6.54
N GLY A 33 10.98 8.50 -5.60
CA GLY A 33 11.74 7.28 -5.83
C GLY A 33 11.04 6.06 -5.23
N GLU A 34 11.79 5.31 -4.44
CA GLU A 34 11.35 4.01 -3.92
C GLU A 34 10.12 4.11 -3.01
N ALA A 35 10.09 5.07 -2.08
CA ALA A 35 8.99 5.17 -1.12
C ALA A 35 7.65 5.44 -1.82
N GLY A 36 7.63 6.34 -2.80
CA GLY A 36 6.41 6.64 -3.53
C GLY A 36 5.95 5.49 -4.44
N ARG A 37 6.86 4.64 -4.94
CA ARG A 37 6.48 3.41 -5.66
C ARG A 37 5.67 2.49 -4.75
N ILE A 38 6.19 2.20 -3.56
CA ILE A 38 5.50 1.38 -2.54
C ILE A 38 4.14 2.00 -2.17
N ILE A 39 4.10 3.34 -1.98
CA ILE A 39 2.85 4.07 -1.68
C ILE A 39 1.83 3.93 -2.81
N ASN A 40 2.24 4.10 -4.06
CA ASN A 40 1.34 3.99 -5.22
C ASN A 40 0.78 2.57 -5.39
N GLU A 41 1.61 1.56 -5.15
CA GLU A 41 1.24 0.15 -5.31
C GLU A 41 0.34 -0.35 -4.17
N ASN A 42 0.63 0.03 -2.93
CA ASN A 42 0.01 -0.58 -1.75
C ASN A 42 -0.97 0.34 -0.99
N CYS A 43 -0.84 1.66 -1.11
CA CYS A 43 -1.60 2.60 -0.30
C CYS A 43 -2.67 3.35 -1.10
N VAL A 44 -2.32 3.85 -2.29
CA VAL A 44 -3.21 4.71 -3.11
C VAL A 44 -4.48 3.97 -3.56
N VAL A 45 -4.45 2.63 -3.66
CA VAL A 45 -5.64 1.81 -3.95
C VAL A 45 -6.82 2.12 -3.03
N CYS A 46 -6.54 2.37 -1.74
CA CYS A 46 -7.52 2.72 -0.72
C CYS A 46 -7.51 4.21 -0.40
N HIS A 47 -6.33 4.83 -0.35
CA HIS A 47 -6.11 6.22 0.05
C HIS A 47 -6.02 7.15 -1.16
N ARG A 48 -7.12 7.28 -1.88
CA ARG A 48 -7.31 8.16 -3.04
C ARG A 48 -8.65 8.86 -2.96
N ASP A 49 -8.86 9.87 -3.79
CA ASP A 49 -10.17 10.49 -3.89
C ASP A 49 -11.26 9.46 -4.26
N GLY A 50 -12.42 9.55 -3.59
CA GLY A 50 -13.49 8.53 -3.68
C GLY A 50 -13.14 7.14 -3.12
N GLY A 51 -11.91 6.93 -2.62
CA GLY A 51 -11.48 5.71 -1.97
C GLY A 51 -12.06 5.50 -0.56
N ILE A 52 -11.81 4.33 0.02
CA ILE A 52 -12.28 4.00 1.37
C ILE A 52 -11.40 4.63 2.48
N GLY A 53 -10.17 5.00 2.15
CA GLY A 53 -9.23 5.62 3.08
C GLY A 53 -9.70 7.02 3.50
N PRO A 54 -9.59 7.39 4.79
CA PRO A 54 -10.10 8.68 5.28
C PRO A 54 -9.23 9.89 4.86
N MET A 55 -8.07 9.65 4.26
CA MET A 55 -7.18 10.65 3.68
C MET A 55 -6.60 10.15 2.36
N GLN A 56 -6.19 11.08 1.50
CA GLN A 56 -5.62 10.82 0.17
C GLN A 56 -4.08 10.77 0.26
N PHE A 57 -3.44 9.94 -0.56
CA PHE A 57 -1.98 9.79 -0.67
C PHE A 57 -1.46 9.91 -2.12
N GLU A 58 -2.28 10.45 -3.03
CA GLU A 58 -1.99 10.54 -4.46
C GLU A 58 -0.87 11.54 -4.81
N THR A 59 -0.55 12.45 -3.90
CA THR A 59 0.48 13.47 -4.06
C THR A 59 1.33 13.62 -2.81
N TYR A 60 2.55 14.13 -2.98
CA TYR A 60 3.48 14.37 -1.88
C TYR A 60 2.89 15.25 -0.77
N ASP A 61 2.23 16.35 -1.16
CA ASP A 61 1.65 17.31 -0.22
C ASP A 61 0.51 16.70 0.60
N GLN A 62 -0.25 15.77 0.01
CA GLN A 62 -1.29 15.04 0.72
C GLN A 62 -0.71 14.04 1.71
N ILE A 63 0.33 13.27 1.34
CA ILE A 63 0.88 12.21 2.20
C ILE A 63 1.83 12.72 3.29
N ARG A 64 2.62 13.76 3.02
CA ARG A 64 3.69 14.24 3.91
C ARG A 64 3.21 14.50 5.35
N PRO A 65 2.06 15.14 5.62
CA PRO A 65 1.57 15.35 6.98
C PRO A 65 1.29 14.05 7.75
N TRP A 66 1.02 12.95 7.04
CA TRP A 66 0.69 11.65 7.61
C TRP A 66 1.89 10.71 7.73
N ALA A 67 3.07 11.08 7.23
CA ALA A 67 4.25 10.24 7.22
C ALA A 67 4.58 9.61 8.60
N PRO A 68 4.52 10.33 9.75
CA PRO A 68 4.73 9.71 11.07
C PRO A 68 3.67 8.67 11.44
N LEU A 69 2.42 8.88 11.05
CA LEU A 69 1.33 7.94 11.30
C LEU A 69 1.45 6.71 10.40
N ILE A 70 1.84 6.90 9.14
CA ILE A 70 2.12 5.81 8.19
C ILE A 70 3.21 4.92 8.77
N GLN A 71 4.35 5.50 9.19
CA GLN A 71 5.44 4.77 9.84
C GLN A 71 4.93 3.92 11.00
N LEU A 72 4.14 4.50 11.90
CA LEU A 72 3.59 3.80 13.05
C LEU A 72 2.73 2.60 12.62
N LYS A 73 1.83 2.82 11.66
CA LYS A 73 0.83 1.82 11.23
C LYS A 73 1.42 0.69 10.39
N VAL A 74 2.41 0.98 9.54
CA VAL A 74 3.09 -0.07 8.77
C VAL A 74 4.04 -0.87 9.65
N ALA A 75 4.77 -0.22 10.57
CA ALA A 75 5.67 -0.92 11.50
C ALA A 75 4.93 -1.82 12.49
N SER A 76 3.68 -1.49 12.84
CA SER A 76 2.81 -2.33 13.67
C SER A 76 2.00 -3.36 12.88
N LEU A 77 2.19 -3.44 11.55
CA LEU A 77 1.41 -4.29 10.63
C LEU A 77 -0.12 -4.05 10.72
N GLU A 78 -0.52 -2.86 11.16
CA GLU A 78 -1.94 -2.44 11.13
C GLU A 78 -2.36 -1.96 9.74
N MET A 79 -1.40 -1.53 8.94
CA MET A 79 -1.59 -1.11 7.55
C MET A 79 -0.60 -1.84 6.62
N PRO A 80 -1.06 -2.36 5.48
CA PRO A 80 -2.45 -2.46 5.02
C PRO A 80 -3.34 -3.30 5.96
N PRO A 81 -4.66 -3.06 6.04
CA PRO A 81 -5.54 -3.69 7.01
C PRO A 81 -5.88 -5.13 6.61
N TYR A 82 -4.88 -6.00 6.66
CA TYR A 82 -4.94 -7.38 6.17
C TYR A 82 -4.51 -8.34 7.28
N ALA A 83 -5.48 -8.81 8.05
CA ALA A 83 -5.27 -9.61 9.26
C ALA A 83 -4.99 -11.10 8.94
N TYR A 84 -3.85 -11.38 8.31
CA TYR A 84 -3.38 -12.75 8.04
C TYR A 84 -2.21 -13.14 8.94
N ASP A 85 -2.19 -14.40 9.38
CA ASP A 85 -1.10 -14.93 10.19
C ASP A 85 0.20 -15.01 9.38
N HIS A 86 1.26 -14.42 9.94
CA HIS A 86 2.60 -14.55 9.40
C HIS A 86 3.22 -15.88 9.86
N GLY A 87 3.45 -16.80 8.92
CA GLY A 87 4.19 -18.05 9.17
C GLY A 87 3.37 -19.29 9.54
N ILE A 88 2.03 -19.22 9.50
CA ILE A 88 1.16 -20.39 9.69
C ILE A 88 0.29 -20.57 8.43
N GLY A 89 0.19 -21.81 7.94
CA GLY A 89 -0.66 -22.12 6.79
C GLY A 89 -0.06 -21.70 5.44
N ILE A 90 -0.94 -21.39 4.47
CA ILE A 90 -0.54 -20.99 3.12
C ILE A 90 -0.10 -19.52 3.16
N GLN A 91 1.14 -19.26 2.77
CA GLN A 91 1.73 -17.92 2.79
C GLN A 91 1.81 -17.28 1.40
N GLU A 92 1.77 -18.07 0.34
CA GLU A 92 1.73 -17.58 -1.04
C GLU A 92 0.26 -17.39 -1.45
N LEU A 93 -0.29 -16.24 -1.11
CA LEU A 93 -1.67 -15.88 -1.43
C LEU A 93 -1.72 -15.18 -2.79
N GLN A 94 -2.73 -15.51 -3.60
CA GLN A 94 -3.01 -14.71 -4.80
C GLN A 94 -3.62 -13.37 -4.38
N GLY A 95 -3.05 -12.27 -4.86
CA GLY A 95 -3.50 -10.92 -4.50
C GLY A 95 -3.18 -10.54 -3.06
N ASP A 96 -2.02 -10.95 -2.55
CA ASP A 96 -1.54 -10.55 -1.24
C ASP A 96 -1.24 -9.05 -1.18
N TRP A 97 -1.81 -8.36 -0.20
CA TRP A 97 -1.60 -6.93 0.05
C TRP A 97 -0.75 -6.67 1.29
N ARG A 98 -0.17 -7.71 1.90
CA ARG A 98 0.83 -7.51 2.94
C ARG A 98 2.03 -6.81 2.34
N LEU A 99 2.60 -5.88 3.11
CA LEU A 99 3.90 -5.32 2.78
C LEU A 99 4.99 -6.32 3.14
N GLU A 100 5.97 -6.45 2.25
CA GLU A 100 7.20 -7.16 2.56
C GLU A 100 8.00 -6.38 3.60
N GLN A 101 8.82 -7.07 4.39
CA GLN A 101 9.61 -6.42 5.44
C GLN A 101 10.52 -5.31 4.88
N GLU A 102 11.07 -5.51 3.68
CA GLU A 102 11.91 -4.52 3.00
C GLU A 102 11.13 -3.25 2.62
N GLU A 103 9.85 -3.39 2.24
CA GLU A 103 8.98 -2.25 1.94
C GLU A 103 8.66 -1.46 3.23
N ILE A 104 8.38 -2.17 4.32
CA ILE A 104 8.17 -1.56 5.64
C ILE A 104 9.42 -0.78 6.07
N ASP A 105 10.59 -1.41 5.99
CA ASP A 105 11.87 -0.81 6.37
C ASP A 105 12.17 0.43 5.52
N THR A 106 11.84 0.37 4.23
CA THR A 106 11.98 1.50 3.30
C THR A 106 11.09 2.68 3.69
N LEU A 107 9.80 2.44 3.99
CA LEU A 107 8.87 3.50 4.42
C LEU A 107 9.29 4.08 5.78
N VAL A 108 9.71 3.23 6.71
CA VAL A 108 10.21 3.66 8.03
C VAL A 108 11.46 4.53 7.87
N ALA A 109 12.41 4.12 7.01
CA ALA A 109 13.62 4.87 6.74
C ALA A 109 13.34 6.21 6.04
N TRP A 110 12.44 6.23 5.05
CA TRP A 110 11.99 7.45 4.39
C TRP A 110 11.44 8.48 5.39
N VAL A 111 10.60 8.02 6.32
CA VAL A 111 10.02 8.89 7.36
C VAL A 111 11.10 9.38 8.32
N ASN A 112 12.03 8.50 8.74
CA ASN A 112 13.16 8.87 9.60
C ASN A 112 14.12 9.89 8.96
N GLN A 113 14.21 9.91 7.63
CA GLN A 113 14.95 10.91 6.86
C GLN A 113 14.20 12.25 6.71
N GLY A 114 13.01 12.37 7.31
CA GLY A 114 12.17 13.57 7.22
C GLY A 114 11.20 13.57 6.03
N ALA A 115 10.92 12.40 5.47
CA ALA A 115 10.04 12.20 4.32
C ALA A 115 10.41 13.09 3.12
N PRO A 116 11.65 13.05 2.60
CA PRO A 116 12.08 13.93 1.51
C PRO A 116 11.29 13.66 0.22
N LEU A 117 11.02 14.73 -0.54
CA LEU A 117 10.33 14.66 -1.84
C LEU A 117 11.18 13.94 -2.88
N GLY A 118 12.48 14.20 -2.93
CA GLY A 118 13.36 13.79 -4.04
C GLY A 118 13.38 14.81 -5.17
N ASP A 119 13.83 14.37 -6.35
CA ASP A 119 13.98 15.22 -7.53
C ASP A 119 12.60 15.67 -8.06
N PRO A 120 12.25 16.98 -7.99
CA PRO A 120 10.97 17.47 -8.47
C PRO A 120 10.83 17.40 -10.00
N ASP A 121 11.94 17.32 -10.74
CA ASP A 121 11.93 17.22 -12.20
C ASP A 121 11.72 15.78 -12.70
N SER A 122 11.71 14.80 -11.78
CA SER A 122 11.42 13.40 -12.03
C SER A 122 10.27 12.89 -11.14
N PRO A 123 9.04 13.43 -11.29
CA PRO A 123 7.91 12.98 -10.50
C PRO A 123 7.53 11.53 -10.84
N LEU A 124 7.00 10.82 -9.85
CA LEU A 124 6.43 9.49 -10.09
C LEU A 124 5.20 9.57 -11.00
N SER A 125 5.02 8.52 -11.80
CA SER A 125 3.77 8.34 -12.52
C SER A 125 2.64 8.07 -11.52
N PRO A 126 1.46 8.66 -11.72
CA PRO A 126 0.29 8.37 -10.89
C PRO A 126 -0.06 6.87 -10.92
N ALA A 127 -0.66 6.39 -9.83
CA ALA A 127 -1.15 5.02 -9.77
C ALA A 127 -2.20 4.78 -10.89
N ASN A 128 -2.03 3.70 -11.65
CA ASN A 128 -2.98 3.31 -12.70
C ASN A 128 -4.15 2.53 -12.10
N LEU A 129 -5.12 3.25 -11.54
CA LEU A 129 -6.29 2.68 -10.89
C LEU A 129 -7.56 3.09 -11.63
N GLY A 130 -8.50 2.15 -11.78
CA GLY A 130 -9.81 2.42 -12.35
C GLY A 130 -10.65 3.37 -11.48
N ASP A 131 -11.74 3.89 -12.03
CA ASP A 131 -12.69 4.76 -11.32
C ASP A 131 -13.17 4.08 -10.01
N PRO A 132 -12.98 4.70 -8.83
CA PRO A 132 -13.43 4.16 -7.55
C PRO A 132 -14.94 3.96 -7.48
N ASP A 133 -15.74 4.68 -8.28
CA ASP A 133 -17.19 4.55 -8.34
C ASP A 133 -17.67 3.47 -9.32
N ALA A 134 -16.83 3.07 -10.27
CA ALA A 134 -17.12 1.99 -11.20
C ALA A 134 -17.21 0.62 -10.52
N TRP A 135 -17.82 -0.34 -11.22
CA TRP A 135 -17.99 -1.71 -10.73
C TRP A 135 -16.93 -2.60 -11.36
N ASN A 136 -16.26 -3.40 -10.52
CA ASN A 136 -15.04 -4.11 -10.92
C ASN A 136 -15.29 -5.08 -12.08
N PHE A 137 -16.47 -5.68 -12.10
CA PHE A 137 -16.85 -6.68 -13.10
C PHE A 137 -17.65 -6.11 -14.28
N GLU A 138 -17.86 -4.80 -14.36
CA GLU A 138 -18.71 -4.20 -15.40
C GLU A 138 -18.18 -4.44 -16.81
N ALA A 139 -16.87 -4.34 -17.00
CA ALA A 139 -16.24 -4.60 -18.29
C ALA A 139 -16.36 -6.06 -18.75
N GLU A 140 -16.41 -7.01 -17.81
CA GLU A 140 -16.42 -8.46 -18.10
C GLU A 140 -17.83 -9.04 -18.14
N LEU A 141 -18.71 -8.57 -17.24
CA LEU A 141 -20.02 -9.14 -16.99
C LEU A 141 -21.18 -8.19 -17.36
N GLY A 142 -20.90 -6.90 -17.59
CA GLY A 142 -21.89 -5.85 -17.84
C GLY A 142 -22.42 -5.20 -16.56
N GLU A 143 -23.45 -4.35 -16.71
CA GLU A 143 -24.17 -3.76 -15.59
C GLU A 143 -24.81 -4.84 -14.69
N PRO A 144 -25.02 -4.56 -13.39
CA PRO A 144 -25.66 -5.50 -12.48
C PRO A 144 -27.15 -5.71 -12.79
N ASP A 145 -27.66 -6.89 -12.42
CA ASP A 145 -29.11 -7.14 -12.46
C ASP A 145 -29.85 -6.52 -11.26
N ALA A 146 -29.17 -6.41 -10.12
CA ALA A 146 -29.74 -5.89 -8.88
C ALA A 146 -28.71 -5.11 -8.05
N ILE A 147 -29.18 -4.02 -7.43
CA ILE A 147 -28.45 -3.18 -6.48
C ILE A 147 -29.24 -3.14 -5.19
N ILE A 148 -28.69 -3.71 -4.12
CA ILE A 148 -29.40 -3.92 -2.86
C ILE A 148 -28.65 -3.14 -1.77
N PRO A 149 -29.23 -2.05 -1.23
CA PRO A 149 -28.64 -1.32 -0.12
C PRO A 149 -28.81 -2.10 1.19
N SER A 150 -27.78 -2.09 2.04
CA SER A 150 -27.88 -2.60 3.41
C SER A 150 -28.69 -1.66 4.30
N VAL A 151 -28.91 -2.08 5.55
CA VAL A 151 -29.29 -1.13 6.60
C VAL A 151 -28.07 -0.26 6.91
N PRO A 152 -28.21 1.07 7.04
CA PRO A 152 -27.11 1.93 7.46
C PRO A 152 -26.69 1.63 8.89
N ILE A 153 -25.39 1.58 9.14
CA ILE A 153 -24.81 1.35 10.48
C ILE A 153 -23.88 2.50 10.88
N ASP A 154 -23.96 2.87 12.17
CA ASP A 154 -23.05 3.84 12.75
C ASP A 154 -21.74 3.14 13.14
N ILE A 155 -20.63 3.56 12.53
CA ILE A 155 -19.30 2.99 12.79
C ILE A 155 -18.55 3.91 13.77
N PRO A 156 -18.16 3.42 14.96
CA PRO A 156 -17.37 4.21 15.89
C PRO A 156 -15.98 4.48 15.32
N ALA A 157 -15.40 5.64 15.64
CA ALA A 157 -14.06 6.00 15.17
C ALA A 157 -12.94 5.09 15.71
N ASN A 158 -13.17 4.42 16.83
CA ASN A 158 -12.23 3.49 17.44
C ASN A 158 -12.97 2.23 17.92
N GLY A 159 -12.33 1.08 17.81
CA GLY A 159 -12.88 -0.21 18.25
C GLY A 159 -12.36 -1.38 17.41
N ASN A 160 -12.83 -2.57 17.75
CA ASN A 160 -12.58 -3.77 16.94
C ASN A 160 -13.60 -3.87 15.79
N ASP A 161 -13.34 -4.81 14.88
CA ASP A 161 -14.25 -5.11 13.77
C ASP A 161 -15.68 -5.35 14.23
N LEU A 162 -16.61 -4.72 13.51
CA LEU A 162 -18.04 -4.86 13.75
C LEU A 162 -18.64 -5.88 12.78
N TRP A 163 -19.18 -6.96 13.33
CA TRP A 163 -19.89 -7.97 12.59
C TRP A 163 -21.40 -7.74 12.71
N SER A 164 -22.06 -7.44 11.60
CA SER A 164 -23.50 -7.21 11.54
C SER A 164 -24.15 -8.13 10.51
N THR A 165 -25.37 -8.59 10.83
CA THR A 165 -26.20 -9.37 9.91
C THR A 165 -27.40 -8.55 9.51
N HIS A 166 -27.52 -8.28 8.22
CA HIS A 166 -28.64 -7.51 7.66
C HIS A 166 -29.52 -8.41 6.81
N TYR A 167 -30.83 -8.36 7.07
CA TYR A 167 -31.84 -8.98 6.21
C TYR A 167 -32.54 -7.88 5.44
N VAL A 168 -32.31 -7.85 4.13
CA VAL A 168 -32.87 -6.84 3.22
C VAL A 168 -33.61 -7.53 2.07
N PRO A 169 -34.80 -7.06 1.68
CA PRO A 169 -35.50 -7.60 0.50
C PRO A 169 -34.65 -7.39 -0.76
N HIS A 170 -34.36 -8.48 -1.48
CA HIS A 170 -33.49 -8.44 -2.67
C HIS A 170 -34.24 -8.15 -3.99
N GLY A 171 -35.57 -8.24 -4.00
CA GLY A 171 -36.41 -7.86 -5.16
C GLY A 171 -36.36 -8.80 -6.38
N ILE A 172 -35.65 -9.93 -6.30
CA ILE A 172 -35.53 -10.91 -7.39
C ILE A 172 -36.68 -11.91 -7.27
N SER A 173 -37.54 -12.00 -8.30
CA SER A 173 -38.78 -12.80 -8.27
C SER A 173 -38.70 -14.12 -9.05
N SER A 174 -37.57 -14.43 -9.69
CA SER A 174 -37.37 -15.65 -10.48
C SER A 174 -36.11 -16.39 -10.07
N ASP A 175 -36.14 -17.72 -10.12
CA ASP A 175 -34.99 -18.57 -9.85
C ASP A 175 -33.85 -18.31 -10.85
N ARG A 176 -32.68 -17.92 -10.32
CA ARG A 176 -31.47 -17.64 -11.10
C ARG A 176 -30.23 -17.97 -10.27
N CYS A 177 -29.14 -18.36 -10.92
CA CYS A 177 -27.85 -18.56 -10.27
C CYS A 177 -27.12 -17.22 -10.11
N ILE A 178 -26.39 -17.04 -9.01
CA ILE A 178 -25.49 -15.90 -8.84
C ILE A 178 -24.20 -16.17 -9.60
N LYS A 179 -23.72 -15.20 -10.38
CA LYS A 179 -22.41 -15.20 -11.06
C LYS A 179 -21.36 -14.42 -10.31
N ALA A 180 -21.74 -13.26 -9.81
CA ALA A 180 -20.85 -12.36 -9.10
C ALA A 180 -21.62 -11.62 -8.01
N ILE A 181 -20.93 -11.37 -6.90
CA ILE A 181 -21.37 -10.47 -5.85
C ILE A 181 -20.26 -9.45 -5.63
N GLN A 182 -20.61 -8.18 -5.63
CA GLN A 182 -19.71 -7.12 -5.19
C GLN A 182 -20.38 -6.33 -4.08
N VAL A 183 -19.64 -6.06 -3.01
CA VAL A 183 -20.07 -5.18 -1.92
C VAL A 183 -19.22 -3.92 -1.97
N LYS A 184 -19.86 -2.76 -2.04
CA LYS A 184 -19.17 -1.46 -1.96
C LYS A 184 -19.63 -0.69 -0.72
N PRO A 185 -18.72 -0.19 0.11
CA PRO A 185 -19.06 0.77 1.14
C PRO A 185 -19.39 2.12 0.48
N VAL A 186 -20.36 2.83 1.05
CA VAL A 186 -20.69 4.21 0.69
C VAL A 186 -20.49 5.06 1.93
N ALA A 187 -19.54 5.98 1.86
CA ALA A 187 -19.22 6.90 2.95
C ALA A 187 -20.26 8.02 3.00
N THR A 188 -21.37 7.77 3.70
CA THR A 188 -22.25 8.81 4.27
C THR A 188 -21.96 8.88 5.78
N PRO A 189 -22.50 9.81 6.59
CA PRO A 189 -22.30 9.78 8.06
C PRO A 189 -22.63 8.44 8.73
N LYS A 190 -23.33 7.53 8.02
CA LYS A 190 -23.47 6.12 8.33
C LYS A 190 -22.84 5.27 7.25
N LEU A 191 -22.22 4.14 7.61
CA LEU A 191 -21.75 3.18 6.64
C LEU A 191 -22.94 2.46 6.03
N LEU A 192 -23.05 2.54 4.70
CA LEU A 192 -24.00 1.78 3.91
C LEU A 192 -23.21 0.85 2.99
N CYS A 193 -23.53 -0.43 3.01
CA CYS A 193 -22.96 -1.38 2.04
C CYS A 193 -23.97 -1.60 0.92
N ILE A 194 -23.54 -1.44 -0.32
CA ILE A 194 -24.34 -1.79 -1.49
C ILE A 194 -23.86 -3.14 -2.00
N MET A 195 -24.74 -4.15 -1.93
CA MET A 195 -24.51 -5.45 -2.53
C MET A 195 -25.08 -5.44 -3.94
N ARG A 196 -24.25 -5.81 -4.92
CA ARG A 196 -24.70 -6.08 -6.29
C ARG A 196 -24.66 -7.55 -6.57
N ILE A 197 -25.67 -8.03 -7.28
CA ILE A 197 -25.79 -9.42 -7.68
C ILE A 197 -25.95 -9.44 -9.19
N GLN A 198 -25.06 -10.18 -9.84
CA GLN A 198 -25.22 -10.57 -11.23
C GLN A 198 -25.71 -12.00 -11.28
N THR A 199 -26.67 -12.25 -12.16
CA THR A 199 -27.39 -13.51 -12.23
C THR A 199 -27.23 -14.20 -13.58
N SER A 200 -27.48 -15.50 -13.58
CA SER A 200 -27.47 -16.35 -14.76
C SER A 200 -28.69 -17.23 -14.75
N THR A 201 -29.27 -17.46 -15.93
CA THR A 201 -30.23 -18.55 -16.16
C THR A 201 -29.53 -19.89 -16.40
N TYR A 202 -28.21 -19.90 -16.54
CA TYR A 202 -27.38 -21.11 -16.72
C TYR A 202 -26.63 -21.44 -15.43
N SER A 203 -26.59 -22.73 -15.08
CA SER A 203 -25.90 -23.24 -13.88
C SER A 203 -24.42 -22.85 -13.89
N MET A 204 -23.94 -22.31 -12.77
CA MET A 204 -22.54 -21.89 -12.60
C MET A 204 -21.64 -23.13 -12.57
N LYS A 205 -20.83 -23.33 -13.63
CA LYS A 205 -19.62 -24.15 -13.51
C LYS A 205 -18.62 -23.29 -12.74
N MET A 206 -18.31 -23.67 -11.50
CA MET A 206 -17.16 -23.11 -10.80
C MET A 206 -15.93 -23.35 -11.68
N VAL A 207 -15.35 -22.26 -12.19
CA VAL A 207 -14.06 -22.30 -12.87
C VAL A 207 -13.03 -22.41 -11.76
N ASN A 208 -12.30 -23.52 -11.78
CA ASN A 208 -11.31 -23.91 -10.78
C ASN A 208 -9.94 -23.35 -11.14
#